data_AF-A0A6N8F8H4-F1
#
_entry.id   AF-A0A6N8F8H4-F1
#
_cell.length_a   1.000
_cell.length_b   1.000
_cell.length_c   1.000
_cell.angle_alpha   90.00
_cell.angle_beta   90.00
_cell.angle_gamma   90.00
#
_symmetry.space_group_name_H-M   'P 1'
#
loop_
_entity.id
_entity.type
_entity.pdbx_description
1 polymer ?
#
loop_
_entity_poly.entity_id
_entity_poly.type
_entity_poly.pdbx_seq_one_letter_code
_entity_poly.pdbx_strand_id
1 'polypeptide(L)'
;MIDQVATKKKVLSRKSTEVVAYIQQVEKAKRDAEVLTLREWFDTTPKHQQEVIDYMEKYKQLGRLGKELHNRGVARVTERFGDDVRTLVEATYQRGLLDIVAPLAALACVTKKS
;
A
#
# COMPACT_ATOMS: atom_id res chain seq x y z
N MET A 1 -13.68 -45.02 -32.11
CA MET A 1 -12.29 -45.00 -31.59
C MET A 1 -12.21 -43.85 -30.60
N ILE A 2 -11.85 -44.13 -29.34
CA ILE A 2 -11.93 -43.18 -28.22
C ILE A 2 -10.48 -42.80 -27.88
N ASP A 3 -10.03 -41.62 -28.30
CA ASP A 3 -8.75 -41.06 -27.85
C ASP A 3 -8.96 -40.33 -26.52
N GLN A 4 -8.74 -41.06 -25.42
CA GLN A 4 -8.60 -40.47 -24.10
C GLN A 4 -7.24 -39.76 -24.02
N VAL A 5 -7.22 -38.45 -24.27
CA VAL A 5 -6.07 -37.60 -23.99
C VAL A 5 -5.94 -37.49 -22.47
N ALA A 6 -5.12 -38.38 -21.89
CA ALA A 6 -4.72 -38.31 -20.50
C ALA A 6 -3.91 -37.03 -20.27
N THR A 7 -4.58 -35.95 -19.85
CA THR A 7 -3.93 -34.75 -19.30
C THR A 7 -3.15 -35.14 -18.05
N LYS A 8 -1.85 -35.43 -18.22
CA LYS A 8 -0.89 -35.56 -17.12
C LYS A 8 -0.98 -34.29 -16.26
N LYS A 9 -1.57 -34.39 -15.07
CA LYS A 9 -1.50 -33.35 -14.04
C LYS A 9 -0.03 -33.16 -13.68
N LYS A 10 0.57 -32.11 -14.22
CA LYS A 10 1.94 -31.68 -13.91
C LYS A 10 1.94 -31.26 -12.44
N VAL A 11 2.45 -32.12 -11.56
CA VAL A 11 2.57 -31.82 -10.13
C VAL A 11 3.65 -30.74 -10.01
N LEU A 12 3.21 -29.48 -9.93
CA LEU A 12 4.10 -28.33 -9.82
C LEU A 12 4.80 -28.39 -8.45
N SER A 13 6.11 -28.60 -8.48
CA SER A 13 6.95 -28.49 -7.30
C SER A 13 6.80 -27.10 -6.70
N ARG A 14 6.74 -27.01 -5.36
CA ARG A 14 6.72 -25.74 -4.61
C ARG A 14 7.93 -24.83 -4.88
N LYS A 15 8.98 -25.36 -5.53
CA LYS A 15 10.18 -24.62 -5.95
C LYS A 15 10.17 -24.23 -7.43
N SER A 16 9.14 -24.59 -8.19
CA SER A 16 9.02 -24.16 -9.58
C SER A 16 8.83 -22.64 -9.63
N THR A 17 9.45 -22.00 -10.63
CA THR A 17 9.39 -20.56 -10.85
C THR A 17 7.95 -20.04 -10.91
N GLU A 18 7.05 -20.81 -11.52
CA GLU A 18 5.62 -20.49 -11.60
C GLU A 18 4.94 -20.46 -10.22
N VAL A 19 5.24 -21.43 -9.35
CA VAL A 19 4.67 -21.48 -7.99
C VAL A 19 5.26 -20.39 -7.10
N VAL A 20 6.56 -20.08 -7.23
CA VAL A 20 7.18 -18.98 -6.49
C VAL A 20 6.60 -17.64 -6.92
N ALA A 21 6.40 -17.42 -8.23
CA ALA A 21 5.76 -16.21 -8.75
C ALA A 21 4.33 -16.07 -8.24
N TYR A 22 3.55 -17.15 -8.21
CA TYR A 22 2.19 -17.15 -7.65
C TYR A 22 2.18 -16.85 -6.15
N ILE A 23 3.09 -17.44 -5.36
CA ILE A 23 3.21 -17.14 -3.93
C ILE A 23 3.55 -15.66 -3.72
N GLN A 24 4.50 -15.11 -4.49
CA GLN A 24 4.83 -13.69 -4.43
C GLN A 24 3.65 -12.80 -4.81
N GLN A 25 2.86 -13.20 -5.82
CA GLN A 25 1.65 -12.49 -6.22
C GLN A 25 0.59 -12.51 -5.11
N VAL A 26 0.38 -13.64 -4.44
CA VAL A 26 -0.57 -13.77 -3.33
C VAL A 26 -0.11 -12.98 -2.11
N GLU A 27 1.17 -13.02 -1.74
CA GLU A 27 1.72 -12.23 -0.63
C GLU A 27 1.73 -10.73 -0.93
N LYS A 28 1.91 -10.36 -2.20
CA LYS A 28 1.68 -8.98 -2.65
C LYS A 28 0.22 -8.59 -2.51
N ALA A 29 -0.71 -9.42 -2.98
CA ALA A 29 -2.15 -9.16 -2.88
C ALA A 29 -2.63 -9.07 -1.42
N LYS A 30 -2.09 -9.87 -0.50
CA LYS A 30 -2.38 -9.78 0.94
C LYS A 30 -1.90 -8.47 1.56
N ARG A 31 -0.70 -8.00 1.18
CA ARG A 31 -0.17 -6.68 1.60
C ARG A 31 -0.95 -5.53 0.95
N ASP A 32 -1.32 -5.66 -0.30
CA ASP A 32 -2.16 -4.69 -1.01
C ASP A 32 -3.58 -4.64 -0.42
N ALA A 33 -4.06 -5.73 0.18
CA ALA A 33 -5.32 -5.79 0.92
C ALA A 33 -5.23 -5.20 2.34
N GLU A 34 -4.03 -4.92 2.86
CA GLU A 34 -3.88 -4.31 4.19
C GLU A 34 -4.34 -2.85 4.12
N VAL A 35 -5.40 -2.52 4.86
CA VAL A 35 -5.99 -1.18 4.92
C VAL A 35 -5.68 -0.57 6.28
N LEU A 36 -5.12 0.64 6.27
CA LEU A 36 -4.56 1.26 7.46
C LEU A 36 -4.48 2.78 7.33
N THR A 37 -4.32 3.49 8.45
CA THR A 37 -4.15 4.94 8.45
C THR A 37 -2.73 5.34 8.08
N LEU A 38 -2.54 6.61 7.69
CA LEU A 38 -1.19 7.13 7.41
C LEU A 38 -0.26 7.06 8.63
N ARG A 39 -0.82 7.14 9.85
CA ARG A 39 -0.04 7.00 11.08
C ARG A 39 0.39 5.56 11.30
N GLU A 40 -0.55 4.62 11.19
CA GLU A 40 -0.26 3.19 11.29
C GLU A 40 0.77 2.76 10.27
N TRP A 41 0.65 3.23 9.03
CA TRP A 41 1.64 3.00 7.97
C TRP A 41 3.03 3.42 8.42
N PHE A 42 3.15 4.65 8.93
CA PHE A 42 4.42 5.22 9.33
C PHE A 42 5.07 4.42 10.47
N ASP A 43 4.29 4.06 11.50
CA ASP A 43 4.81 3.37 12.67
C ASP A 43 5.18 1.90 12.41
N THR A 44 4.51 1.25 11.46
CA THR A 44 4.69 -0.18 11.16
C THR A 44 5.62 -0.45 9.98
N THR A 45 6.00 0.58 9.22
CA THR A 45 6.95 0.44 8.10
C THR A 45 8.37 0.27 8.67
N PRO A 46 9.03 -0.89 8.48
CA PRO A 46 10.32 -1.17 9.13
C PRO A 46 11.46 -0.29 8.65
N LYS A 47 11.40 0.15 7.38
CA LYS A 47 12.40 1.02 6.77
C LYS A 47 11.73 2.01 5.84
N HIS A 48 11.79 3.27 6.21
CA HIS A 48 11.31 4.39 5.40
C HIS A 48 12.30 4.73 4.29
N GLN A 49 11.77 5.18 3.15
CA GLN A 49 12.58 5.77 2.07
C GLN A 49 13.10 7.14 2.51
N GLN A 50 14.20 7.61 1.90
CA GLN A 50 14.90 8.83 2.32
C GLN A 50 13.97 10.05 2.28
N GLU A 51 13.10 10.13 1.29
CA GLU A 51 12.13 11.22 1.11
C GLU A 51 11.18 11.37 2.30
N VAL A 52 10.80 10.24 2.92
CA VAL A 52 9.93 10.21 4.09
C VAL A 52 10.71 10.61 5.35
N ILE A 53 11.97 10.19 5.44
CA ILE A 53 12.89 10.59 6.52
C ILE A 53 13.10 12.11 6.47
N ASP A 54 13.49 12.65 5.33
CA ASP A 54 13.70 14.09 5.10
C ASP A 54 12.44 14.91 5.42
N TYR A 55 11.28 14.40 5.00
CA TYR A 55 9.99 15.00 5.34
C TYR A 55 9.77 15.05 6.85
N MET A 56 10.01 13.95 7.55
CA MET A 56 9.82 13.89 9.01
C MET A 56 10.84 14.73 9.76
N GLU A 57 12.07 14.85 9.25
CA GLU A 57 13.07 15.76 9.78
C GLU A 57 12.62 17.22 9.69
N LYS A 58 12.00 17.61 8.58
CA LYS A 58 11.53 18.98 8.33
C LYS A 58 10.23 19.34 9.05
N TYR A 59 9.24 18.46 9.03
CA TYR A 59 7.87 18.80 9.45
C TYR A 59 7.43 18.17 10.78
N LYS A 60 8.06 17.08 11.24
CA LYS A 60 7.76 16.39 12.52
C LYS A 60 6.32 15.88 12.70
N GLN A 61 5.47 15.95 11.67
CA GLN A 61 4.07 15.52 11.71
C GLN A 61 3.58 15.04 10.33
N LEU A 62 2.60 14.13 10.31
CA LEU A 62 2.08 13.53 9.06
C LEU A 62 0.91 14.31 8.43
N GLY A 63 0.36 15.32 9.09
CA GLY A 63 -0.83 16.04 8.61
C GLY A 63 -0.63 16.70 7.23
N ARG A 64 0.55 17.29 6.98
CA ARG A 64 0.87 17.89 5.68
C ARG A 64 1.02 16.83 4.58
N LEU A 65 1.62 15.69 4.88
CA LEU A 65 1.71 14.56 3.97
C LEU A 65 0.32 14.03 3.61
N GLY A 66 -0.56 13.86 4.60
CA GLY A 66 -1.96 13.47 4.37
C GLY A 66 -2.72 14.46 3.48
N LYS A 67 -2.48 15.77 3.63
CA LYS A 67 -3.04 16.80 2.76
C LYS A 67 -2.48 16.72 1.33
N GLU A 68 -1.19 16.46 1.16
CA GLU A 68 -0.59 16.31 -0.17
C GLU A 68 -1.11 15.06 -0.89
N LEU A 69 -1.29 13.94 -0.20
CA LEU A 69 -1.95 12.74 -0.74
C LEU A 69 -3.38 13.05 -1.21
N HIS A 70 -4.15 13.79 -0.40
CA HIS A 70 -5.49 14.24 -0.77
C HIS A 70 -5.50 15.13 -2.02
N ASN A 71 -4.63 16.15 -2.06
CA ASN A 71 -4.54 17.07 -3.20
C ASN A 71 -4.17 16.36 -4.51
N ARG A 72 -3.51 15.20 -4.42
CA ARG A 72 -3.12 14.37 -5.57
C ARG A 72 -4.18 13.33 -5.95
N GLY A 73 -5.34 13.33 -5.28
CA GLY A 73 -6.43 12.39 -5.59
C GLY A 73 -6.10 10.94 -5.24
N VAL A 74 -5.22 10.70 -4.27
CA VAL A 74 -4.90 9.33 -3.84
C VAL A 74 -6.16 8.69 -3.25
N ALA A 75 -6.54 7.54 -3.82
CA ALA A 75 -7.74 6.82 -3.44
C ALA A 75 -7.70 6.42 -1.96
N ARG A 76 -8.78 6.74 -1.24
CA ARG A 76 -8.98 6.34 0.15
C ARG A 76 -9.93 5.15 0.19
N VAL A 77 -9.78 4.29 1.18
CA VAL A 77 -10.65 3.12 1.41
C VAL A 77 -11.76 3.47 2.41
N THR A 78 -12.23 4.72 2.39
CA THR A 78 -12.85 5.46 3.51
C THR A 78 -14.17 4.95 4.10
N GLU A 79 -14.70 3.79 3.72
CA GLU A 79 -15.98 3.33 4.29
C GLU A 79 -15.77 2.34 5.44
N ARG A 80 -15.63 2.87 6.67
CA ARG A 80 -16.35 2.26 7.78
C ARG A 80 -17.81 2.66 7.62
N PHE A 81 -18.69 1.72 7.27
CA PHE A 81 -20.13 1.93 7.32
C PHE A 81 -20.53 2.41 8.74
N GLY A 82 -21.25 3.54 8.85
CA GLY A 82 -22.13 3.76 10.01
C GLY A 82 -22.03 5.06 10.82
N ASP A 83 -21.17 6.03 10.54
CA ASP A 83 -21.14 7.27 11.33
C ASP A 83 -21.71 8.47 10.53
N ASP A 84 -22.98 8.78 10.79
CA ASP A 84 -23.67 10.01 10.36
C ASP A 84 -23.26 11.24 11.22
N VAL A 85 -22.16 11.08 11.96
CA VAL A 85 -21.53 12.12 12.78
C VAL A 85 -20.16 12.38 12.17
N ARG A 86 -19.81 13.66 12.07
CA ARG A 86 -18.55 14.18 11.51
C ARG A 86 -17.34 13.86 12.41
N THR A 87 -17.20 12.62 12.86
CA THR A 87 -16.07 12.13 13.64
C THR A 87 -14.85 12.07 12.75
N LEU A 88 -13.70 12.45 13.30
CA LEU A 88 -12.38 12.49 12.68
C LEU A 88 -11.94 11.08 12.25
N VAL A 89 -12.57 10.52 11.22
CA VAL A 89 -12.13 9.26 10.63
C VAL A 89 -10.84 9.55 9.90
N GLU A 90 -9.72 9.11 10.48
CA GLU A 90 -8.43 9.15 9.81
C GLU A 90 -8.56 8.43 8.47
N ALA A 91 -8.11 9.08 7.40
CA ALA A 91 -8.17 8.49 6.07
C ALA A 91 -7.37 7.18 6.05
N THR A 92 -8.02 6.10 5.61
CA THR A 92 -7.39 4.81 5.41
C THR A 92 -7.00 4.61 3.95
N TYR A 93 -5.92 3.87 3.75
CA TYR A 93 -5.33 3.57 2.45
C TYR A 93 -4.90 2.12 2.41
N GLN A 94 -4.80 1.57 1.21
CA GLN A 94 -4.10 0.31 0.99
C GLN A 94 -2.61 0.51 1.27
N ARG A 95 -1.98 -0.40 2.02
CA ARG A 95 -0.55 -0.33 2.33
C ARG A 95 0.29 -0.24 1.07
N GLY A 96 0.05 -1.14 0.11
CA GLY A 96 0.80 -1.17 -1.15
C GLY A 96 0.71 0.14 -1.93
N LEU A 97 -0.41 0.86 -1.82
CA LEU A 97 -0.54 2.20 -2.38
C LEU A 97 0.36 3.19 -1.63
N LEU A 98 0.27 3.24 -0.30
CA LEU A 98 1.08 4.14 0.53
C LEU A 98 2.59 3.92 0.38
N ASP A 99 3.03 2.67 0.28
CA ASP A 99 4.45 2.32 0.08
C ASP A 99 5.04 2.97 -1.18
N ILE A 100 4.20 3.26 -2.17
CA ILE A 100 4.58 3.90 -3.43
C ILE A 100 4.34 5.41 -3.37
N VAL A 101 3.15 5.85 -2.96
CA VAL A 101 2.75 7.26 -3.11
C VAL A 101 3.21 8.15 -1.97
N ALA A 102 3.40 7.60 -0.76
CA ALA A 102 3.80 8.41 0.40
C ALA A 102 5.22 8.98 0.26
N PRO A 103 6.24 8.25 -0.23
CA PRO A 103 7.56 8.83 -0.53
C PRO A 103 7.50 9.94 -1.58
N LEU A 104 6.71 9.74 -2.65
CA LEU A 104 6.54 10.75 -3.71
C LEU A 104 5.84 12.01 -3.19
N ALA A 105 4.83 11.85 -2.34
CA ALA A 105 4.14 12.97 -1.70
C ALA A 105 5.03 13.66 -0.65
N ALA A 106 5.89 12.92 0.06
CA ALA A 106 6.87 13.46 0.99
C ALA A 106 7.91 14.32 0.27
N LEU A 107 8.46 13.81 -0.83
CA LEU A 107 9.37 14.56 -1.71
C LEU A 107 8.71 15.85 -2.22
N ALA A 108 7.46 15.77 -2.68
CA ALA A 108 6.71 16.93 -3.13
C ALA A 108 6.50 17.97 -2.01
N CYS A 109 6.25 17.54 -0.78
CA CYS A 109 6.15 18.43 0.37
C CYS A 109 7.46 19.16 0.65
N VAL A 110 8.60 18.45 0.56
CA VAL A 110 9.92 19.03 0.82
C VAL A 110 10.35 19.99 -0.29
N THR A 111 10.06 19.64 -1.55
CA THR A 111 10.49 20.37 -2.76
C THR A 111 9.60 21.53 -3.15
N LYS A 112 8.31 21.53 -2.78
CA LYS A 112 7.46 22.72 -2.92
C LYS A 112 8.11 23.86 -2.13
N LYS A 113 8.67 24.83 -2.84
CA LYS A 113 9.00 26.14 -2.27
C LYS A 113 7.69 26.71 -1.71
N SER A 114 7.68 26.97 -0.40
CA SER A 114 6.63 27.79 0.23
C SER A 114 6.54 29.15 -0.44
#